data_AF-A0A1I4IIZ7-F1
#
_entry.id   AF-A0A1I4IIZ7-F1
#
_cell.length_a   1.000
_cell.length_b   1.000
_cell.length_c   1.000
_cell.angle_alpha   90.00
_cell.angle_beta   90.00
_cell.angle_gamma   90.00
#
_symmetry.space_group_name_H-M   'P 1'
#
loop_
_entity.id
_entity.type
_entity.pdbx_description
1 polymer ?
#
loop_
_entity_poly.entity_id
_entity_poly.type
_entity_poly.pdbx_seq_one_letter_code
_entity_poly.pdbx_strand_id
1 'polypeptide(L)'
;MVAAVNLISKKWHPVIIQALLRDGPLRFSELKNRLDISAKVLTDSLDDLVENDLIDRIEVSESPRRVEYNLTRHGRDMQSVIDALADWGEQHLGEDTRPVVLVVDNDPRLVTMHASWLEEEYQIERAYDGEEALRKLTDEIDVVLLDRRMPGLSGEEVLDRIRDLRLSSQVIMLSAVEPDFDILQMGFDAYIVKPGTKEELKEVIADVLARTAYDTEVQEYLALSAKRAVLRAEKTDETLKRDDRYQRLETRLKELESRVDADDEESTARDVQALLNRT
;
A
#
# COMPACT_ATOMS: atom_id res chain seq x y z
N MET A 1 -20.50 23.50 6.59
CA MET A 1 -20.01 22.81 5.38
C MET A 1 -18.54 22.42 5.52
N VAL A 2 -17.61 23.38 5.67
CA VAL A 2 -16.16 23.09 5.79
C VAL A 2 -15.83 22.09 6.91
N ALA A 3 -16.38 22.25 8.12
CA ALA A 3 -16.13 21.32 9.23
C ALA A 3 -16.62 19.89 8.94
N ALA A 4 -17.82 19.74 8.36
CA ALA A 4 -18.38 18.43 8.00
C ALA A 4 -17.59 17.77 6.87
N VAL A 5 -17.16 18.55 5.87
CA VAL A 5 -16.31 18.06 4.78
C VAL A 5 -14.95 17.60 5.32
N ASN A 6 -14.31 18.40 6.17
CA ASN A 6 -13.02 18.05 6.79
C ASN A 6 -13.10 16.75 7.61
N LEU A 7 -14.24 16.51 8.26
CA LEU A 7 -14.46 15.29 9.04
C LEU A 7 -14.65 14.08 8.13
N ILE A 8 -15.51 14.18 7.11
CA ILE A 8 -15.80 13.08 6.17
C ILE A 8 -14.62 12.79 5.24
N SER A 9 -13.81 13.80 4.88
CA SER A 9 -12.65 13.64 3.99
C SER A 9 -11.50 12.88 4.64
N LYS A 10 -11.53 12.67 5.96
CA LYS A 10 -10.55 11.81 6.62
C LYS A 10 -10.83 10.36 6.23
N LYS A 11 -9.89 9.74 5.52
CA LYS A 11 -9.96 8.39 4.93
C LYS A 11 -10.76 7.38 5.76
N TRP A 12 -10.49 7.31 7.06
CA TRP A 12 -11.02 6.26 7.93
C TRP A 12 -12.33 6.62 8.65
N HIS A 13 -12.73 7.89 8.69
CA HIS A 13 -13.93 8.30 9.41
C HIS A 13 -15.22 7.72 8.82
N PRO A 14 -15.49 7.86 7.50
CA PRO A 14 -16.68 7.25 6.89
C PRO A 14 -16.70 5.73 7.03
N VAL A 15 -15.53 5.10 6.90
CA VAL A 15 -15.38 3.64 6.95
C VAL A 15 -15.66 3.08 8.35
N ILE A 16 -15.14 3.74 9.41
CA ILE A 16 -15.43 3.37 10.81
C ILE A 16 -16.92 3.57 11.11
N ILE A 17 -17.50 4.71 10.72
CA ILE A 17 -18.93 4.99 10.93
C ILE A 17 -19.78 3.95 10.22
N GLN A 18 -19.46 3.61 8.96
CA GLN A 18 -20.17 2.58 8.20
C GLN A 18 -20.08 1.21 8.87
N ALA A 19 -18.92 0.81 9.38
CA ALA A 19 -18.77 -0.45 10.12
C ALA A 19 -19.67 -0.48 11.38
N LEU A 20 -19.71 0.60 12.14
CA LEU A 20 -20.56 0.70 13.34
C LEU A 20 -22.06 0.78 13.01
N LEU A 21 -22.43 1.39 11.88
CA LEU A 21 -23.81 1.43 11.39
C LEU A 21 -24.30 0.03 10.99
N ARG A 22 -23.43 -0.74 10.34
CA ARG A 22 -23.76 -2.07 9.81
C ARG A 22 -23.78 -3.14 10.91
N ASP A 23 -22.79 -3.13 11.78
CA ASP A 23 -22.52 -4.25 12.70
C ASP A 23 -22.81 -3.92 14.16
N GLY A 24 -23.14 -2.66 14.46
CA GLY A 24 -23.38 -2.18 15.82
C GLY A 24 -22.09 -1.89 16.57
N PRO A 25 -22.10 -1.94 17.92
CA PRO A 25 -20.92 -1.68 18.73
C PRO A 25 -19.79 -2.67 18.42
N LEU A 26 -18.57 -2.17 18.23
CA LEU A 26 -17.39 -2.98 17.91
C LEU A 26 -16.24 -2.69 18.86
N ARG A 27 -15.43 -3.71 19.17
CA ARG A 27 -14.16 -3.55 19.89
C ARG A 27 -13.09 -2.99 18.98
N PHE A 28 -12.05 -2.41 19.60
CA PHE A 28 -10.86 -1.93 18.89
C PHE A 28 -10.26 -3.01 17.97
N SER A 29 -10.09 -4.24 18.46
CA SER A 29 -9.53 -5.33 17.66
C SER A 29 -10.42 -5.77 16.52
N GLU A 30 -11.74 -5.67 16.66
CA GLU A 30 -12.69 -5.98 15.59
C GLU A 30 -12.64 -4.92 14.49
N LEU A 31 -12.59 -3.63 14.87
CA LEU A 31 -12.40 -2.53 13.92
C LEU A 31 -11.05 -2.64 13.21
N LYS A 32 -9.95 -2.83 13.95
CA LYS A 32 -8.60 -2.95 13.39
C LYS A 32 -8.52 -4.07 12.35
N ASN A 33 -8.99 -5.26 12.70
CA ASN A 33 -8.90 -6.42 11.83
C ASN A 33 -9.79 -6.30 10.59
N ARG A 34 -10.92 -5.59 10.70
CA ARG A 34 -11.86 -5.44 9.60
C ARG A 34 -11.45 -4.39 8.59
N LEU A 35 -10.83 -3.32 9.07
CA LEU A 35 -10.45 -2.17 8.25
C LEU A 35 -9.02 -2.25 7.73
N ASP A 36 -8.24 -3.24 8.19
CA ASP A 36 -6.82 -3.42 7.87
C ASP A 36 -6.02 -2.11 8.04
N ILE A 37 -6.22 -1.47 9.19
CA ILE A 37 -5.66 -0.18 9.55
C ILE A 37 -4.67 -0.34 10.70
N SER A 38 -3.63 0.50 10.73
CA SER A 38 -2.68 0.50 11.86
C SER A 38 -3.37 0.92 13.16
N ALA A 39 -2.87 0.41 14.29
CA ALA A 39 -3.43 0.69 15.60
C ALA A 39 -3.40 2.20 15.93
N LYS A 40 -2.28 2.88 15.62
CA LYS A 40 -2.14 4.33 15.77
C LYS A 40 -3.18 5.12 14.98
N VAL A 41 -3.33 4.83 13.68
CA VAL A 41 -4.28 5.59 12.83
C VAL A 41 -5.71 5.30 13.27
N LEU A 42 -6.01 4.08 13.72
CA LEU A 42 -7.31 3.75 14.30
C LEU A 42 -7.56 4.52 15.60
N THR A 43 -6.59 4.56 16.52
CA THR A 43 -6.68 5.34 17.76
C THR A 43 -6.91 6.82 17.46
N ASP A 44 -6.06 7.43 16.62
CA ASP A 44 -6.19 8.84 16.24
C ASP A 44 -7.55 9.13 15.58
N SER A 45 -8.07 8.21 14.77
CA SER A 45 -9.39 8.34 14.14
C SER A 45 -10.54 8.17 15.13
N LEU A 46 -10.44 7.22 16.06
CA LEU A 46 -11.46 7.00 17.09
C LEU A 46 -11.50 8.16 18.07
N ASP A 47 -10.34 8.68 18.49
CA ASP A 47 -10.25 9.83 19.37
C ASP A 47 -10.88 11.06 18.70
N ASP A 48 -10.59 11.32 17.42
CA ASP A 48 -11.21 12.43 16.69
C ASP A 48 -12.73 12.24 16.53
N LEU A 49 -13.20 11.01 16.27
CA LEU A 49 -14.63 10.69 16.22
C LEU A 49 -15.33 10.87 17.58
N VAL A 50 -14.65 10.58 18.69
CA VAL A 50 -15.14 10.83 20.05
C VAL A 50 -15.18 12.33 20.33
N GLU A 51 -14.11 13.06 19.99
CA GLU A 51 -14.03 14.52 20.18
C GLU A 51 -15.11 15.27 19.40
N ASN A 52 -15.51 14.75 18.23
CA ASN A 52 -16.59 15.29 17.42
C ASN A 52 -17.98 14.73 17.76
N ASP A 53 -18.12 13.99 18.88
CA ASP A 53 -19.39 13.45 19.38
C ASP A 53 -20.10 12.52 18.37
N LEU A 54 -19.35 11.80 17.54
CA LEU A 54 -19.89 10.82 16.58
C LEU A 54 -19.89 9.40 17.12
N ILE A 55 -18.93 9.07 18.00
CA ILE A 55 -18.89 7.78 18.68
C ILE A 55 -18.68 7.96 20.19
N ASP A 56 -19.21 7.02 20.97
CA ASP A 56 -18.94 6.85 22.39
C ASP A 56 -18.03 5.65 22.61
N ARG A 57 -17.11 5.79 23.58
CA ARG A 57 -16.27 4.71 24.09
C ARG A 57 -16.88 4.14 25.37
N ILE A 58 -17.47 2.95 25.31
CA ILE A 58 -18.24 2.34 26.40
C ILE A 58 -17.43 1.18 27.03
N GLU A 59 -17.26 1.21 28.35
CA GLU A 59 -16.74 0.05 29.11
C GLU A 59 -17.85 -0.98 29.34
N VAL A 60 -17.68 -2.20 28.81
CA VAL A 60 -18.70 -3.26 28.79
C VAL A 60 -18.48 -4.31 29.88
N SER A 61 -17.25 -4.46 30.39
CA SER A 61 -16.94 -5.35 31.51
C SER A 61 -15.73 -4.82 32.28
N GLU A 62 -15.74 -4.96 33.61
CA GLU A 62 -14.59 -4.64 34.47
C GLU A 62 -13.58 -5.80 34.58
N SER A 63 -13.92 -7.01 34.11
CA SER A 63 -13.05 -8.19 34.18
C SER A 63 -13.37 -9.26 33.12
N PRO A 64 -12.51 -9.46 32.10
CA PRO A 64 -11.42 -8.56 31.68
C PRO A 64 -12.00 -7.24 31.14
N ARG A 65 -11.28 -6.12 31.33
CA ARG A 65 -11.70 -4.81 30.82
C ARG A 65 -11.93 -4.87 29.31
N ARG A 66 -13.16 -4.57 28.89
CA ARG A 66 -13.54 -4.55 27.46
C ARG A 66 -14.16 -3.21 27.13
N VAL A 67 -13.70 -2.65 26.03
CA VAL A 67 -14.18 -1.38 25.52
C VAL A 67 -14.77 -1.60 24.13
N GLU A 68 -15.95 -1.06 23.93
CA GLU A 68 -16.65 -1.05 22.66
C GLU A 68 -16.91 0.40 22.23
N TYR A 69 -16.83 0.63 20.93
CA TYR A 69 -17.17 1.89 20.31
C TYR A 69 -18.58 1.78 19.75
N ASN A 70 -19.42 2.75 20.03
CA ASN A 70 -20.79 2.80 19.55
C ASN A 70 -21.06 4.17 18.95
N LEU A 71 -21.92 4.24 17.93
CA LEU A 71 -22.36 5.53 17.42
C LEU A 71 -23.16 6.26 18.49
N THR A 72 -22.92 7.57 18.62
CA THR A 72 -23.80 8.48 19.35
C THR A 72 -25.10 8.67 18.58
N ARG A 73 -25.99 9.53 19.07
CA ARG A 73 -27.12 10.01 18.27
C ARG A 73 -26.65 10.78 17.03
N HIS A 74 -25.67 11.67 17.20
CA HIS A 74 -25.12 12.47 16.11
C HIS A 74 -24.37 11.61 15.09
N GLY A 75 -23.65 10.58 15.53
CA GLY A 75 -23.04 9.58 14.66
C GLY A 75 -24.06 8.79 13.83
N ARG A 76 -25.21 8.45 14.41
CA ARG A 76 -26.29 7.78 13.65
C ARG A 76 -26.92 8.67 12.59
N ASP A 77 -27.02 9.98 12.82
CA ASP A 77 -27.55 10.92 11.82
C ASP A 77 -26.67 10.96 10.53
N MET A 78 -25.40 10.56 10.63
CA MET A 78 -24.49 10.43 9.47
C MET A 78 -24.89 9.31 8.51
N GLN A 79 -25.77 8.38 8.90
CA GLN A 79 -26.21 7.27 8.04
C GLN A 79 -26.69 7.75 6.67
N SER A 80 -27.53 8.78 6.64
CA SER A 80 -28.04 9.35 5.38
C SER A 80 -26.94 9.88 4.45
N VAL A 81 -25.83 10.38 5.01
CA VAL A 81 -24.69 10.89 4.25
C VAL A 81 -23.82 9.74 3.75
N ILE A 82 -23.57 8.74 4.60
CA ILE A 82 -22.83 7.54 4.24
C ILE A 82 -23.56 6.76 3.15
N ASP A 83 -24.87 6.57 3.29
CA ASP A 83 -25.72 5.89 2.30
C ASP A 83 -25.70 6.67 0.97
N ALA A 84 -25.84 8.00 1.00
CA ALA A 84 -25.78 8.81 -0.21
C ALA A 84 -24.41 8.75 -0.91
N LEU A 85 -23.31 8.65 -0.15
CA LEU A 85 -21.96 8.45 -0.69
C LEU A 85 -21.80 7.05 -1.29
N ALA A 86 -22.31 6.02 -0.61
CA ALA A 86 -22.28 4.64 -1.08
C ALA A 86 -23.10 4.48 -2.38
N ASP A 87 -24.35 4.96 -2.39
CA ASP A 87 -25.22 4.96 -3.57
C ASP A 87 -24.58 5.70 -4.74
N TRP A 88 -23.96 6.86 -4.47
CA TRP A 88 -23.26 7.61 -5.51
C TRP A 88 -22.05 6.82 -6.03
N GLY A 89 -21.28 6.20 -5.15
CA GLY A 89 -20.16 5.33 -5.50
C GLY A 89 -20.59 4.14 -6.36
N GLU A 90 -21.63 3.42 -5.97
CA GLU A 90 -22.18 2.31 -6.74
C GLU A 90 -22.65 2.74 -8.14
N GLN A 91 -23.27 3.92 -8.24
CA GLN A 91 -23.79 4.44 -9.51
C GLN A 91 -22.72 5.01 -10.45
N HIS A 92 -21.59 5.48 -9.93
CA HIS A 92 -20.62 6.27 -10.70
C HIS A 92 -19.19 5.72 -10.69
N LEU A 93 -18.78 4.96 -9.67
CA LEU A 93 -17.43 4.41 -9.53
C LEU A 93 -17.31 2.93 -9.94
N GLY A 94 -18.44 2.26 -10.23
CA GLY A 94 -18.45 0.84 -10.60
C GLY A 94 -18.19 -0.09 -9.40
N GLU A 95 -18.76 -1.29 -9.44
CA GLU A 95 -18.62 -2.30 -8.36
C GLU A 95 -17.22 -2.92 -8.27
N ASP A 96 -16.39 -2.71 -9.28
CA ASP A 96 -15.11 -3.39 -9.37
C ASP A 96 -14.02 -2.57 -8.67
N THR A 97 -14.04 -2.62 -7.34
CA THR A 97 -13.06 -2.00 -6.45
C THR A 97 -11.71 -2.73 -6.43
N ARG A 98 -11.50 -3.68 -7.35
CA ARG A 98 -10.23 -4.40 -7.44
C ARG A 98 -9.15 -3.44 -7.92
N PRO A 99 -7.97 -3.43 -7.28
CA PRO A 99 -6.88 -2.55 -7.68
C PRO A 99 -6.50 -2.76 -9.15
N VAL A 100 -6.13 -1.68 -9.82
CA VAL A 100 -5.73 -1.70 -11.22
C VAL A 100 -4.23 -1.93 -11.32
N VAL A 101 -3.85 -3.03 -11.98
CA VAL A 101 -2.46 -3.39 -12.24
C VAL A 101 -2.15 -3.21 -13.72
N LEU A 102 -1.21 -2.32 -14.03
CA LEU A 102 -0.66 -2.16 -15.37
C LEU A 102 0.54 -3.11 -15.55
N VAL A 103 0.40 -4.11 -16.43
CA VAL A 103 1.47 -5.04 -16.80
C VAL A 103 2.18 -4.53 -18.04
N VAL A 104 3.47 -4.21 -17.92
CA VAL A 104 4.29 -3.61 -18.98
C VAL A 104 5.47 -4.52 -19.32
N ASP A 105 5.45 -5.12 -20.51
CA ASP A 105 6.52 -5.99 -20.99
C ASP A 105 6.48 -6.10 -22.52
N ASN A 106 7.64 -6.06 -23.18
CA ASN A 106 7.72 -6.15 -24.63
C ASN A 106 7.57 -7.56 -25.20
N ASP A 107 7.43 -8.60 -24.36
CA ASP A 107 6.99 -9.93 -24.76
C ASP A 107 5.49 -10.10 -24.47
N PRO A 108 4.61 -10.06 -25.51
CA PRO A 108 3.17 -10.21 -25.33
C PRO A 108 2.75 -11.52 -24.64
N ARG A 109 3.59 -12.56 -24.71
CA ARG A 109 3.32 -13.85 -24.04
C ARG A 109 3.48 -13.72 -22.53
N LEU A 110 4.50 -12.98 -22.07
CA LEU A 110 4.70 -12.68 -20.66
C LEU A 110 3.57 -11.79 -20.13
N VAL A 111 3.21 -10.73 -20.87
CA VAL A 111 2.06 -9.88 -20.51
C VAL A 111 0.78 -10.72 -20.36
N THR A 112 0.50 -11.59 -21.33
CA THR A 112 -0.70 -12.45 -21.29
C THR A 112 -0.66 -13.42 -20.11
N MET A 113 0.51 -14.01 -19.85
CA MET A 113 0.69 -14.94 -18.72
C MET A 113 0.48 -14.23 -17.38
N HIS A 114 1.19 -13.13 -17.11
CA HIS A 114 1.05 -12.38 -15.86
C HIS A 114 -0.36 -11.81 -15.68
N ALA A 115 -0.98 -11.31 -16.75
CA ALA A 115 -2.39 -10.86 -16.71
C ALA A 115 -3.31 -12.00 -16.27
N SER A 116 -3.19 -13.19 -16.89
CA SER A 116 -4.03 -14.34 -16.53
C SER A 116 -3.85 -14.81 -15.08
N TRP A 117 -2.68 -14.57 -14.49
CA TRP A 117 -2.41 -14.90 -13.10
C TRP A 117 -3.12 -13.97 -12.12
N LEU A 118 -3.42 -12.73 -12.54
CA LEU A 118 -3.84 -11.62 -11.69
C LEU A 118 -5.30 -11.20 -11.92
N GLU A 119 -5.89 -11.50 -13.08
CA GLU A 119 -7.27 -11.11 -13.49
C GLU A 119 -8.39 -11.53 -12.51
N GLU A 120 -8.16 -12.52 -11.65
CA GLU A 120 -9.11 -12.93 -10.61
C GLU A 120 -9.23 -11.87 -9.51
N GLU A 121 -8.10 -11.29 -9.09
CA GLU A 121 -8.00 -10.40 -7.92
C GLU A 121 -7.85 -8.93 -8.29
N TYR A 122 -7.44 -8.64 -9.53
CA TYR A 122 -7.07 -7.30 -9.99
C TYR A 122 -7.71 -6.97 -11.34
N GLN A 123 -7.94 -5.68 -11.58
CA GLN A 123 -8.19 -5.18 -12.93
C GLN A 123 -6.87 -5.07 -13.66
N ILE A 124 -6.77 -5.60 -14.88
CA ILE A 124 -5.50 -5.65 -15.61
C ILE A 124 -5.51 -4.73 -16.82
N GLU A 125 -4.65 -3.72 -16.77
CA GLU A 125 -4.21 -2.98 -17.94
C GLU A 125 -2.93 -3.62 -18.49
N ARG A 126 -2.78 -3.58 -19.82
CA ARG A 126 -1.65 -4.21 -20.52
C ARG A 126 -0.93 -3.18 -21.35
N ALA A 127 0.40 -3.18 -21.36
CA ALA A 127 1.20 -2.39 -22.28
C ALA A 127 2.37 -3.22 -22.81
N TYR A 128 2.69 -3.05 -24.09
CA TYR A 128 3.71 -3.84 -24.78
C TYR A 128 5.01 -3.06 -25.05
N ASP A 129 5.05 -1.79 -24.65
CA ASP A 129 6.23 -0.94 -24.69
C ASP A 129 6.05 0.24 -23.72
N GLY A 130 7.11 1.00 -23.51
CA GLY A 130 7.08 2.14 -22.60
C GLY A 130 6.19 3.29 -23.10
N GLU A 131 6.01 3.49 -24.41
CA GLU A 131 5.13 4.55 -24.92
C GLU A 131 3.65 4.25 -24.67
N GLU A 132 3.24 2.99 -24.82
CA GLU A 132 1.92 2.51 -24.46
C GLU A 132 1.69 2.60 -22.95
N ALA A 133 2.69 2.23 -22.14
CA ALA A 133 2.61 2.39 -20.70
C ALA A 133 2.35 3.86 -20.33
N LEU A 134 3.13 4.80 -20.86
CA LEU A 134 2.94 6.23 -20.59
C LEU A 134 1.58 6.77 -21.03
N ARG A 135 0.98 6.23 -22.11
CA ARG A 135 -0.37 6.61 -22.55
C ARG A 135 -1.47 6.11 -21.61
N LYS A 136 -1.24 5.00 -20.91
CA LYS A 136 -2.20 4.34 -20.01
C LYS A 136 -2.04 4.73 -18.55
N LEU A 137 -0.90 5.31 -18.17
CA LEU A 137 -0.68 5.81 -16.82
C LEU A 137 -1.67 6.94 -16.50
N THR A 138 -2.50 6.67 -15.50
CA THR A 138 -3.45 7.59 -14.87
C THR A 138 -3.36 7.41 -13.36
N ASP A 139 -4.01 8.28 -12.59
CA ASP A 139 -4.14 8.13 -11.14
C ASP A 139 -5.00 6.92 -10.72
N GLU A 140 -5.63 6.22 -11.68
CA GLU A 140 -6.41 5.00 -11.45
C GLU A 140 -5.53 3.75 -11.39
N ILE A 141 -4.28 3.82 -11.86
CA ILE A 141 -3.33 2.70 -11.79
C ILE A 141 -2.75 2.61 -10.38
N ASP A 142 -3.09 1.56 -9.65
CA ASP A 142 -2.56 1.33 -8.30
C ASP A 142 -1.16 0.72 -8.33
N VAL A 143 -0.90 -0.19 -9.28
CA VAL A 143 0.39 -0.90 -9.40
C VAL A 143 0.85 -0.98 -10.85
N VAL A 144 2.14 -0.77 -11.08
CA VAL A 144 2.80 -0.99 -12.37
C VAL A 144 3.80 -2.15 -12.24
N LEU A 145 3.54 -3.26 -12.94
CA LEU A 145 4.54 -4.30 -13.16
C LEU A 145 5.38 -3.94 -14.39
N LEU A 146 6.62 -3.55 -14.18
CA LEU A 146 7.42 -2.89 -15.22
C LEU A 146 8.65 -3.72 -15.60
N ASP A 147 8.74 -4.13 -16.87
CA ASP A 147 10.01 -4.63 -17.41
C ASP A 147 11.02 -3.48 -17.49
N ARG A 148 12.23 -3.76 -17.02
CA ARG A 148 13.36 -2.84 -17.11
C ARG A 148 13.84 -2.66 -18.55
N ARG A 149 13.90 -3.74 -19.33
CA ARG A 149 14.49 -3.72 -20.68
C ARG A 149 13.42 -3.84 -21.74
N MET A 150 12.98 -2.70 -22.25
CA MET A 150 12.09 -2.61 -23.40
C MET A 150 12.76 -1.84 -24.55
N PRO A 151 12.44 -2.16 -25.82
CA PRO A 151 12.86 -1.37 -26.97
C PRO A 151 12.21 0.02 -26.96
N GLY A 152 12.93 1.02 -27.47
CA GLY A 152 12.44 2.39 -27.49
C GLY A 152 12.56 3.01 -26.10
N LEU A 153 11.43 3.27 -25.45
CA LEU A 153 11.39 3.83 -24.10
C LEU A 153 11.63 2.71 -23.06
N SER A 154 12.70 2.84 -22.29
CA SER A 154 13.09 1.87 -21.27
C SER A 154 12.19 1.92 -20.03
N GLY A 155 12.21 0.86 -19.22
CA GLY A 155 11.49 0.85 -17.95
C GLY A 155 12.00 1.89 -16.96
N GLU A 156 13.29 2.24 -17.01
CA GLU A 156 13.84 3.32 -16.18
C GLU A 156 13.25 4.69 -16.56
N GLU A 157 13.09 4.96 -17.85
CA GLU A 157 12.46 6.20 -18.33
C GLU A 157 10.96 6.26 -17.98
N VAL A 158 10.25 5.13 -18.04
CA VAL A 158 8.87 5.04 -17.55
C VAL A 158 8.79 5.32 -16.05
N LEU A 159 9.69 4.73 -15.26
CA LEU A 159 9.75 4.90 -13.82
C LEU A 159 10.02 6.36 -13.42
N ASP A 160 10.98 7.01 -14.09
CA ASP A 160 11.26 8.43 -13.88
C ASP A 160 10.05 9.30 -14.24
N ARG A 161 9.31 8.94 -15.30
CA ARG A 161 8.10 9.67 -15.69
C ARG A 161 6.97 9.54 -14.68
N ILE A 162 6.76 8.36 -14.10
CA ILE A 162 5.79 8.13 -13.01
C ILE A 162 6.09 9.06 -11.84
N ARG A 163 7.37 9.17 -11.45
CA ARG A 163 7.84 10.04 -10.36
C ARG A 163 7.66 11.52 -10.67
N ASP A 164 8.02 11.95 -11.88
CA ASP A 164 7.88 13.35 -12.32
C ASP A 164 6.42 13.81 -12.32
N LEU A 165 5.50 12.90 -12.69
CA LEU A 165 4.06 13.14 -12.67
C LEU A 165 3.47 13.06 -11.26
N ARG A 166 4.23 12.60 -10.26
CA ARG A 166 3.81 12.38 -8.87
C ARG A 166 2.58 11.47 -8.75
N LEU A 167 2.51 10.46 -9.62
CA LEU A 167 1.48 9.42 -9.51
C LEU A 167 1.69 8.61 -8.23
N SER A 168 0.60 8.20 -7.59
CA SER A 168 0.63 7.37 -6.38
C SER A 168 0.85 5.88 -6.65
N SER A 169 0.87 5.49 -7.93
CA SER A 169 1.06 4.11 -8.37
C SER A 169 2.34 3.50 -7.78
N GLN A 170 2.23 2.32 -7.17
CA GLN A 170 3.39 1.54 -6.73
C GLN A 170 4.04 0.88 -7.95
N VAL A 171 5.38 0.89 -8.03
CA VAL A 171 6.10 0.29 -9.16
C VAL A 171 6.88 -0.93 -8.71
N ILE A 172 6.57 -2.08 -9.32
CA ILE A 172 7.30 -3.32 -9.14
C ILE A 172 8.10 -3.57 -10.41
N MET A 173 9.42 -3.63 -10.29
CA MET A 173 10.26 -4.05 -11.42
C MET A 173 10.15 -5.56 -11.60
N LEU A 174 9.83 -6.03 -12.81
CA LEU A 174 9.80 -7.45 -13.15
C LEU A 174 10.77 -7.69 -14.31
N SER A 175 11.99 -8.16 -14.01
CA SER A 175 13.11 -8.04 -14.94
C SER A 175 14.01 -9.26 -14.93
N ALA A 176 14.51 -9.65 -16.10
CA ALA A 176 15.56 -10.67 -16.23
C ALA A 176 16.98 -10.09 -16.01
N VAL A 177 17.08 -8.78 -15.81
CA VAL A 177 18.36 -8.11 -15.52
C VAL A 177 18.70 -8.33 -14.06
N GLU A 178 19.88 -8.90 -13.82
CA GLU A 178 20.44 -8.97 -12.48
C GLU A 178 20.58 -7.55 -11.91
N PRO A 179 20.06 -7.29 -10.70
CA PRO A 179 20.14 -5.99 -10.07
C PRO A 179 21.60 -5.64 -9.76
N ASP A 180 21.96 -4.39 -10.01
CA ASP A 180 23.24 -3.83 -9.60
C ASP A 180 23.02 -2.65 -8.64
N PHE A 181 24.07 -2.03 -8.15
CA PHE A 181 23.95 -0.92 -7.20
C PHE A 181 23.28 0.34 -7.77
N ASP A 182 22.95 0.37 -9.06
CA ASP A 182 22.14 1.43 -9.68
C ASP A 182 20.68 1.43 -9.20
N ILE A 183 20.15 0.27 -8.80
CA ILE A 183 18.79 0.13 -8.23
C ILE A 183 18.57 1.03 -7.01
N LEU A 184 19.65 1.40 -6.31
CA LEU A 184 19.60 2.26 -5.13
C LEU A 184 18.99 3.64 -5.43
N GLN A 185 19.16 4.14 -6.65
CA GLN A 185 18.68 5.46 -7.09
C GLN A 185 17.31 5.40 -7.79
N MET A 186 16.91 4.21 -8.25
CA MET A 186 15.60 3.95 -8.83
C MET A 186 14.49 4.06 -7.75
N GLY A 187 13.25 4.28 -8.15
CA GLY A 187 12.12 4.44 -7.20
C GLY A 187 10.99 3.50 -7.44
N PHE A 188 11.37 2.25 -7.63
CA PHE A 188 10.44 1.16 -7.47
C PHE A 188 10.27 0.85 -5.98
N ASP A 189 9.17 0.17 -5.69
CA ASP A 189 8.75 -0.27 -4.35
C ASP A 189 9.10 -1.74 -4.12
N ALA A 190 9.20 -2.53 -5.19
CA ALA A 190 9.71 -3.90 -5.17
C ALA A 190 10.41 -4.30 -6.49
N TYR A 191 11.18 -5.39 -6.44
CA TYR A 191 11.90 -5.93 -7.59
C TYR A 191 11.79 -7.46 -7.59
N ILE A 192 11.37 -8.03 -8.71
CA ILE A 192 11.24 -9.46 -8.96
C ILE A 192 12.16 -9.84 -10.11
N VAL A 193 13.05 -10.79 -9.88
CA VAL A 193 13.93 -11.35 -10.92
C VAL A 193 13.16 -12.41 -11.70
N LYS A 194 13.13 -12.30 -13.03
CA LYS A 194 12.49 -13.32 -13.88
C LYS A 194 13.29 -14.64 -13.87
N PRO A 195 12.62 -15.81 -13.85
CA PRO A 195 11.18 -16.00 -13.92
C PRO A 195 10.50 -15.93 -12.54
N GLY A 196 9.63 -14.93 -12.35
CA GLY A 196 8.80 -14.84 -11.15
C GLY A 196 7.65 -15.84 -11.20
N THR A 197 7.18 -16.27 -10.02
CA THR A 197 6.04 -17.21 -9.90
C THR A 197 4.71 -16.48 -9.75
N LYS A 198 3.58 -17.19 -9.98
CA LYS A 198 2.24 -16.61 -9.76
C LYS A 198 2.06 -16.16 -8.32
N GLU A 199 2.48 -17.00 -7.38
CA GLU A 199 2.38 -16.77 -5.94
C GLU A 199 3.23 -15.56 -5.54
N GLU A 200 4.49 -15.50 -5.99
CA GLU A 200 5.39 -14.38 -5.72
C GLU A 200 4.85 -13.04 -6.26
N LEU A 201 4.33 -13.01 -7.49
CA LEU A 201 3.73 -11.80 -8.04
C LEU A 201 2.54 -11.33 -7.19
N LYS A 202 1.66 -12.25 -6.80
CA LYS A 202 0.49 -11.92 -5.96
C LYS A 202 0.89 -11.41 -4.59
N GLU A 203 1.85 -12.06 -3.94
CA GLU A 203 2.36 -11.66 -2.63
C GLU A 203 2.99 -10.27 -2.68
N VAL A 204 3.88 -10.01 -3.64
CA VAL A 204 4.53 -8.70 -3.76
C VAL A 204 3.53 -7.59 -4.10
N ILE A 205 2.54 -7.85 -4.96
CA ILE A 205 1.48 -6.87 -5.28
C ILE A 205 0.64 -6.55 -4.05
N ALA A 206 0.18 -7.57 -3.32
CA ALA A 206 -0.59 -7.38 -2.09
C ALA A 206 0.22 -6.59 -1.04
N ASP A 207 1.51 -6.91 -0.91
CA ASP A 207 2.41 -6.24 0.01
C ASP A 207 2.59 -4.76 -0.33
N VAL A 208 2.82 -4.38 -1.59
CA VAL A 208 2.98 -2.96 -1.96
C VAL A 208 1.67 -2.18 -1.86
N LEU A 209 0.53 -2.82 -2.17
CA LEU A 209 -0.79 -2.19 -2.02
C LEU A 209 -1.09 -1.86 -0.57
N ALA A 210 -0.82 -2.79 0.35
CA ALA A 210 -0.98 -2.56 1.79
C ALA A 210 -0.11 -1.39 2.29
N ARG A 211 1.03 -1.12 1.65
CA ARG A 211 1.96 -0.06 2.06
C ARG A 211 1.44 1.35 1.84
N THR A 212 0.53 1.53 0.89
CA THR A 212 -0.08 2.84 0.62
C THR A 212 -0.88 3.39 1.81
N ALA A 213 -1.23 2.53 2.78
CA ALA A 213 -1.91 2.92 4.01
C ALA A 213 -0.97 3.40 5.14
N TYR A 214 0.34 3.19 5.03
CA TYR A 214 1.31 3.58 6.06
C TYR A 214 1.84 5.01 5.88
N ASP A 215 2.43 5.56 6.94
CA ASP A 215 3.11 6.85 6.91
C ASP A 215 4.34 6.83 5.96
N THR A 216 4.73 8.00 5.46
CA THR A 216 5.79 8.21 4.48
C THR A 216 7.13 7.61 4.95
N GLU A 217 7.44 7.65 6.24
CA GLU A 217 8.69 7.07 6.78
C GLU A 217 8.69 5.53 6.72
N VAL A 218 7.54 4.90 6.94
CA VAL A 218 7.37 3.44 6.83
C VAL A 218 7.46 3.00 5.37
N GLN A 219 6.85 3.77 4.46
CA GLN A 219 6.96 3.53 3.02
C GLN A 219 8.41 3.58 2.54
N GLU A 220 9.16 4.61 2.96
CA GLU A 220 10.60 4.73 2.65
C GLU A 220 11.40 3.54 3.19
N TYR A 221 11.15 3.15 4.45
CA TYR A 221 11.83 2.01 5.07
C TYR A 221 11.61 0.70 4.28
N LEU A 222 10.37 0.44 3.86
CA LEU A 222 10.01 -0.77 3.14
C LEU A 222 10.62 -0.81 1.73
N ALA A 223 10.62 0.32 1.01
CA ALA A 223 11.27 0.42 -0.29
C ALA A 223 12.79 0.22 -0.21
N LEU A 224 13.45 0.82 0.80
CA LEU A 224 14.88 0.61 1.03
C LEU A 224 15.20 -0.83 1.45
N SER A 225 14.31 -1.45 2.23
CA SER A 225 14.47 -2.84 2.65
C SER A 225 14.35 -3.81 1.47
N ALA A 226 13.42 -3.56 0.54
CA ALA A 226 13.32 -4.32 -0.70
C ALA A 226 14.62 -4.24 -1.51
N LYS A 227 15.17 -3.03 -1.70
CA LYS A 227 16.48 -2.84 -2.36
C LYS A 227 17.61 -3.60 -1.66
N ARG A 228 17.63 -3.61 -0.32
CA ARG A 228 18.61 -4.38 0.47
C ARG A 228 18.51 -5.88 0.21
N ALA A 229 17.30 -6.43 0.28
CA ALA A 229 17.05 -7.86 0.09
C ALA A 229 17.55 -8.32 -1.30
N VAL A 230 17.17 -7.56 -2.33
CA VAL A 230 17.54 -7.80 -3.72
C VAL A 230 19.06 -7.76 -3.92
N LEU A 231 19.77 -6.77 -3.36
CA LEU A 231 21.23 -6.70 -3.46
C LEU A 231 21.95 -7.80 -2.67
N ARG A 232 21.39 -8.24 -1.54
CA ARG A 232 21.97 -9.34 -0.73
C ARG A 232 21.80 -10.70 -1.39
N ALA A 233 20.72 -10.90 -2.14
CA ALA A 233 20.52 -12.12 -2.91
C ALA A 233 21.57 -12.26 -4.03
N GLU A 234 22.02 -11.14 -4.61
CA GLU A 234 22.81 -11.13 -5.85
C GLU A 234 24.29 -10.75 -5.67
N LYS A 235 24.67 -10.08 -4.57
CA LYS A 235 26.04 -9.60 -4.34
C LYS A 235 26.65 -10.26 -3.11
N THR A 236 27.97 -10.44 -3.14
CA THR A 236 28.72 -10.96 -1.99
C THR A 236 28.86 -9.91 -0.89
N ASP A 237 28.93 -10.35 0.37
CA ASP A 237 29.17 -9.48 1.53
C ASP A 237 30.39 -8.57 1.37
N GLU A 238 31.47 -9.06 0.76
CA GLU A 238 32.67 -8.26 0.50
C GLU A 238 32.40 -7.11 -0.49
N THR A 239 31.59 -7.38 -1.51
CA THR A 239 31.22 -6.39 -2.53
C THR A 239 30.30 -5.32 -1.94
N LEU A 240 29.29 -5.75 -1.16
CA LEU A 240 28.36 -4.88 -0.46
C LEU A 240 29.08 -3.95 0.53
N LYS A 241 30.06 -4.47 1.27
CA LYS A 241 30.86 -3.68 2.23
C LYS A 241 31.73 -2.61 1.58
N ARG A 242 32.09 -2.77 0.31
CA ARG A 242 32.96 -1.84 -0.42
C ARG A 242 32.21 -0.75 -1.18
N ASP A 243 30.90 -0.89 -1.39
CA ASP A 243 30.11 0.11 -2.11
C ASP A 243 29.54 1.17 -1.16
N ASP A 244 29.99 2.43 -1.33
CA ASP A 244 29.57 3.54 -0.48
C ASP A 244 28.07 3.84 -0.55
N ARG A 245 27.40 3.56 -1.68
CA ARG A 245 25.94 3.78 -1.82
C ARG A 245 25.19 2.76 -0.96
N TYR A 246 25.62 1.51 -0.96
CA TYR A 246 25.06 0.48 -0.10
C TYR A 246 25.28 0.80 1.39
N GLN A 247 26.45 1.29 1.77
CA GLN A 247 26.71 1.73 3.15
C GLN A 247 25.79 2.90 3.58
N ARG A 248 25.50 3.83 2.67
CA ARG A 248 24.50 4.90 2.93
C ARG A 248 23.09 4.34 3.10
N LEU A 249 22.69 3.37 2.27
CA LEU A 249 21.41 2.68 2.42
C LEU A 249 21.29 2.00 3.78
N GLU A 250 22.31 1.25 4.23
CA GLU A 250 22.30 0.58 5.54
C GLU A 250 22.20 1.59 6.68
N THR A 251 22.89 2.72 6.57
CA THR A 251 22.79 3.82 7.55
C THR A 251 21.37 4.38 7.61
N ARG A 252 20.78 4.69 6.44
CA ARG A 252 19.42 5.24 6.35
C ARG A 252 18.37 4.25 6.88
N LEU A 253 18.52 2.97 6.56
CA LEU A 253 17.65 1.92 7.09
C LEU A 253 17.70 1.87 8.61
N LYS A 254 18.88 1.96 9.21
CA LYS A 254 19.03 1.96 10.67
C LYS A 254 18.41 3.19 11.33
N GLU A 255 18.53 4.36 10.70
CA GLU A 255 17.85 5.58 11.16
C GLU A 255 16.33 5.43 11.09
N LEU A 256 15.80 4.95 9.95
CA LEU A 256 14.37 4.73 9.78
C LEU A 256 13.84 3.63 10.70
N GLU A 257 14.56 2.52 10.86
CA GLU A 257 14.22 1.43 11.80
C GLU A 257 14.01 1.99 13.20
N SER A 258 14.94 2.81 13.71
CA SER A 258 14.80 3.42 15.03
C SER A 258 13.61 4.37 15.17
N ARG A 259 13.09 4.91 14.06
CA ARG A 259 11.93 5.83 14.04
C ARG A 259 10.63 5.07 13.90
N VAL A 260 10.60 4.06 13.02
CA VAL A 260 9.50 3.09 12.88
C VAL A 260 9.29 2.30 14.18
N ASP A 261 10.38 1.88 14.83
CA ASP A 261 10.35 1.22 16.14
C ASP A 261 10.01 2.19 17.28
N ALA A 262 10.34 3.48 17.18
CA ALA A 262 9.97 4.46 18.21
C ALA A 262 8.48 4.85 18.16
N ASP A 263 7.83 4.67 17.02
CA ASP A 263 6.38 4.77 16.85
C ASP A 263 5.63 3.50 17.34
N ASP A 264 6.27 2.73 18.22
CA ASP A 264 5.89 1.44 18.81
C ASP A 264 4.47 1.41 19.40
N GLU A 265 3.51 0.93 18.60
CA GLU A 265 2.55 -0.05 19.08
C GLU A 265 2.72 -1.29 18.21
N GLU A 266 3.46 -2.29 18.71
CA GLU A 266 3.45 -3.77 18.53
C GLU A 266 2.91 -4.44 17.23
N SER A 267 2.08 -3.78 16.42
CA SER A 267 1.56 -4.15 15.11
C SER A 267 2.50 -3.74 13.98
N THR A 268 2.93 -2.48 13.89
CA THR A 268 3.73 -2.00 12.72
C THR A 268 5.06 -2.75 12.62
N ALA A 269 5.77 -2.92 13.73
CA ALA A 269 7.00 -3.70 13.77
C ALA A 269 6.75 -5.18 13.47
N ARG A 270 5.65 -5.79 13.94
CA ARG A 270 5.31 -7.19 13.61
C ARG A 270 4.93 -7.38 12.15
N ASP A 271 4.19 -6.45 11.57
CA ASP A 271 3.71 -6.50 10.19
C ASP A 271 4.89 -6.26 9.24
N VAL A 272 5.75 -5.28 9.54
CA VAL A 272 7.03 -5.04 8.84
C VAL A 272 7.99 -6.22 9.00
N GLN A 273 8.15 -6.79 10.20
CA GLN A 273 9.01 -7.96 10.42
C GLN A 273 8.44 -9.22 9.73
N ALA A 274 7.11 -9.38 9.66
CA ALA A 274 6.46 -10.46 8.94
C ALA A 274 6.65 -10.33 7.43
N LEU A 275 6.60 -9.12 6.88
CA LEU A 275 6.92 -8.81 5.49
C LEU A 275 8.41 -9.05 5.19
N LEU A 276 9.31 -8.62 6.08
CA LEU A 276 10.76 -8.82 5.94
C LEU A 276 11.20 -10.27 6.06
N ASN A 277 10.52 -11.08 6.87
CA ASN A 277 10.82 -12.50 7.05
C ASN A 277 10.28 -13.40 5.91
N ARG A 278 9.53 -12.83 4.95
CA ARG A 278 8.95 -13.52 3.80
C ARG A 278 9.74 -13.34 2.50
N THR A 279 10.64 -12.36 2.44
CA THR A 279 11.67 -12.17 1.40
C THR A 279 13.01 -12.77 1.83
#